data_AF-A0A9D8J1N5-F1
#
_entry.id   AF-A0A9D8J1N5-F1
#
_cell.length_a   1.000
_cell.length_b   1.000
_cell.length_c   1.000
_cell.angle_alpha   90.00
_cell.angle_beta   90.00
_cell.angle_gamma   90.00
#
_symmetry.space_group_name_H-M   'P 1'
#
loop_
_entity.id
_entity.type
_entity.pdbx_description
1 polymer ?
#
loop_
_entity_poly.entity_id
_entity_poly.type
_entity_poly.pdbx_seq_one_letter_code
_entity_poly.pdbx_strand_id
1 'polypeptide(L)'
;MRPARNAEPEDCGLGLQEQPANDPALASDKNSVCLKNRQHFAQFGARLIENGYLIVPIKPGSKVPVGKNWQHQRIDLAQHQRMAANGAADDNIGVLAAVGEWPVTKVDIDCLDEHISRALLDWCEAHLGPTVEIVGLAPKAGLVYRCPEGMGKVTGPRY
;
A
#
# COMPACT_ATOMS: atom_id res chain seq x y z
N MET A 1 -14.88 -73.70 16.12
CA MET A 1 -13.54 -73.96 15.56
C MET A 1 -12.68 -72.70 15.70
N ARG A 2 -11.67 -72.74 16.58
CA ARG A 2 -10.46 -71.88 16.58
C ARG A 2 -9.32 -72.74 15.98
N PRO A 3 -8.22 -72.21 15.39
CA PRO A 3 -7.19 -71.36 16.06
C PRO A 3 -6.86 -70.08 15.26
N ALA A 4 -6.54 -68.94 15.87
CA ALA A 4 -5.31 -68.54 16.61
C ALA A 4 -4.06 -68.35 15.71
N ARG A 5 -3.51 -67.13 15.72
CA ARG A 5 -2.07 -66.90 15.90
C ARG A 5 -1.86 -65.52 16.54
N ASN A 6 -1.21 -65.56 17.70
CA ASN A 6 -0.73 -64.44 18.51
C ASN A 6 0.63 -63.96 18.00
N ALA A 7 0.97 -62.69 18.27
CA ALA A 7 2.28 -62.25 18.79
C ALA A 7 2.27 -60.73 19.07
N GLU A 8 2.03 -60.36 20.33
CA GLU A 8 2.65 -59.20 21.01
C GLU A 8 4.01 -59.66 21.58
N PRO A 9 4.85 -58.86 22.27
CA PRO A 9 5.23 -57.44 22.14
C PRO A 9 6.78 -57.29 22.11
N GLU A 10 7.30 -56.10 21.77
CA GLU A 10 8.67 -55.69 22.18
C GLU A 10 8.56 -54.31 22.85
N ASP A 11 8.50 -54.34 24.19
CA ASP A 11 8.86 -53.22 25.06
C ASP A 11 10.37 -53.28 25.26
N CYS A 12 11.07 -52.18 25.00
CA CYS A 12 12.35 -51.91 25.66
C CYS A 12 12.74 -50.43 25.55
N GLY A 13 12.70 -49.75 26.70
CA GLY A 13 13.89 -49.03 27.14
C GLY A 13 13.83 -47.51 27.08
N LEU A 14 13.37 -46.93 28.19
CA LEU A 14 14.05 -45.87 28.97
C LEU A 14 15.02 -44.94 28.22
N GLY A 15 14.63 -43.67 28.16
CA GLY A 15 15.52 -42.56 27.83
C GLY A 15 14.93 -41.24 28.28
N LEU A 16 14.88 -41.00 29.59
CA LEU A 16 14.85 -39.64 30.14
C LEU A 16 16.09 -38.91 29.60
N GLN A 17 15.90 -38.02 28.64
CA GLN A 17 16.86 -36.98 28.33
C GLN A 17 16.16 -35.64 28.55
N GLU A 18 16.50 -35.06 29.70
CA GLU A 18 16.36 -33.63 29.95
C GLU A 18 16.94 -32.86 28.76
N GLN A 19 16.18 -31.89 28.25
CA GLN A 19 16.75 -30.84 27.42
C GLN A 19 16.67 -29.50 28.16
N PRO A 20 17.74 -28.69 28.04
CA PRO A 20 18.20 -27.81 29.10
C PRO A 20 17.49 -26.47 29.17
N ALA A 21 17.68 -25.84 30.34
CA ALA A 21 17.31 -24.49 30.68
C ALA A 21 17.70 -23.45 29.61
N ASN A 22 16.82 -22.45 29.48
CA ASN A 22 17.10 -21.07 29.07
C ASN A 22 18.25 -20.90 28.08
N ASP A 23 17.91 -20.90 26.79
CA ASP A 23 18.75 -20.28 25.78
C ASP A 23 18.53 -18.75 25.83
N PRO A 24 19.52 -17.94 26.28
CA PRO A 24 19.37 -16.50 26.41
C PRO A 24 19.47 -15.76 25.04
N ALA A 25 19.52 -16.48 23.92
CA ALA A 25 19.54 -15.89 22.58
C ALA A 25 18.16 -15.44 22.06
N LEU A 26 17.06 -15.73 22.78
CA LEU A 26 15.72 -15.20 22.47
C LEU A 26 15.45 -13.85 23.16
N ALA A 27 16.49 -13.02 23.24
CA ALA A 27 16.41 -11.66 23.77
C ALA A 27 17.18 -10.70 22.84
N SER A 28 16.80 -10.62 21.57
CA SER A 28 17.19 -9.51 20.71
C SER A 28 15.98 -8.91 19.99
N ASP A 29 15.74 -7.64 20.31
CA ASP A 29 14.95 -6.65 19.59
C ASP A 29 13.42 -6.79 19.55
N LYS A 30 12.81 -6.41 20.68
CA LYS A 30 11.41 -5.94 20.74
C LYS A 30 11.17 -4.57 20.05
N ASN A 31 12.02 -4.17 19.10
CA ASN A 31 11.91 -2.89 18.37
C ASN A 31 12.01 -3.00 16.83
N SER A 32 11.98 -4.20 16.24
CA SER A 32 12.17 -4.40 14.78
C SER A 32 10.88 -4.67 13.98
N VAL A 33 9.69 -4.30 14.48
CA VAL A 33 8.42 -4.66 13.82
C VAL A 33 7.93 -3.66 12.74
N CYS A 34 8.57 -2.50 12.52
CA CYS A 34 7.92 -1.38 11.80
C CYS A 34 8.36 -1.07 10.34
N LEU A 35 9.21 -1.85 9.68
CA LEU A 35 9.51 -1.66 8.25
C LEU A 35 9.51 -3.00 7.50
N LYS A 36 8.40 -3.73 7.56
CA LYS A 36 8.18 -4.86 6.63
C LYS A 36 8.03 -4.30 5.21
N ASN A 37 8.89 -4.77 4.29
CA ASN A 37 8.90 -4.56 2.84
C ASN A 37 7.51 -4.23 2.28
N ARG A 38 7.25 -2.94 2.03
CA ARG A 38 6.02 -2.53 1.36
C ARG A 38 6.31 -2.34 -0.12
N GLN A 39 6.25 -3.44 -0.87
CA GLN A 39 6.40 -3.47 -2.31
C GLN A 39 5.17 -2.86 -3.02
N HIS A 40 4.81 -1.60 -2.73
CA HIS A 40 3.57 -1.02 -3.24
C HIS A 40 3.59 -0.94 -4.77
N PHE A 41 4.67 -0.40 -5.34
CA PHE A 41 4.80 -0.28 -6.79
C PHE A 41 4.73 -1.62 -7.50
N ALA A 42 5.50 -2.63 -7.04
CA ALA A 42 5.45 -3.96 -7.64
C ALA A 42 4.08 -4.65 -7.44
N GLN A 43 3.49 -4.53 -6.25
CA GLN A 43 2.25 -5.23 -5.89
C GLN A 43 1.00 -4.67 -6.59
N PHE A 44 0.87 -3.35 -6.71
CA PHE A 44 -0.38 -2.72 -7.17
C PHE A 44 -0.28 -2.03 -8.53
N GLY A 45 0.93 -1.76 -9.02
CA GLY A 45 1.13 -0.97 -10.24
C GLY A 45 0.53 -1.62 -11.49
N ALA A 46 0.71 -2.93 -11.68
CA ALA A 46 0.15 -3.65 -12.82
C ALA A 46 -1.38 -3.54 -12.88
N ARG A 47 -2.05 -3.76 -11.74
CA ARG A 47 -3.51 -3.64 -11.63
C ARG A 47 -3.99 -2.23 -11.94
N LEU A 48 -3.28 -1.18 -11.51
CA LEU A 48 -3.67 0.20 -11.83
C LEU A 48 -3.56 0.49 -13.34
N ILE A 49 -2.49 0.03 -13.97
CA ILE A 49 -2.28 0.17 -15.42
C ILE A 49 -3.37 -0.57 -16.21
N GLU A 50 -3.71 -1.80 -15.81
CA GLU A 50 -4.78 -2.59 -16.42
C GLU A 50 -6.16 -1.93 -16.28
N ASN A 51 -6.37 -1.17 -15.21
CA ASN A 51 -7.58 -0.37 -15.02
C ASN A 51 -7.52 1.01 -15.72
N GLY A 52 -6.54 1.25 -16.60
CA GLY A 52 -6.44 2.46 -17.42
C GLY A 52 -5.85 3.68 -16.69
N TYR A 53 -5.28 3.50 -15.49
CA TYR A 53 -4.63 4.57 -14.75
C TYR A 53 -3.16 4.73 -15.14
N LEU A 54 -2.74 5.97 -15.34
CA LEU A 54 -1.34 6.31 -15.56
C LEU A 54 -0.64 6.50 -14.20
N ILE A 55 0.45 5.76 -13.98
CA ILE A 55 1.15 5.73 -12.70
C ILE A 55 2.59 6.23 -12.81
N VAL A 56 3.14 6.64 -11.67
CA VAL A 56 4.56 6.98 -11.48
C VAL A 56 5.06 6.44 -10.13
N PRO A 57 6.31 5.96 -10.04
CA PRO A 57 6.88 5.59 -8.74
C PRO A 57 7.24 6.83 -7.91
N ILE A 58 7.07 6.73 -6.60
CA ILE A 58 7.41 7.77 -5.62
C ILE A 58 8.32 7.15 -4.56
N LYS A 59 9.57 7.60 -4.50
CA LYS A 59 10.54 7.11 -3.52
C LYS A 59 10.01 7.26 -2.08
N PRO A 60 10.21 6.26 -1.21
CA PRO A 60 9.84 6.37 0.19
C PRO A 60 10.45 7.62 0.83
N GLY A 61 9.64 8.37 1.58
CA GLY A 61 10.07 9.59 2.27
C GLY A 61 10.26 10.84 1.39
N SER A 62 10.33 10.73 0.07
CA SER A 62 10.54 11.92 -0.78
C SER A 62 9.25 12.70 -1.04
N LYS A 63 8.11 12.01 -1.10
CA LYS A 63 6.81 12.54 -1.60
C LYS A 63 6.90 13.18 -2.99
N VAL A 64 7.91 12.83 -3.79
CA VAL A 64 8.15 13.36 -5.13
C VAL A 64 8.34 12.20 -6.12
N PRO A 65 7.67 12.22 -7.28
CA PRO A 65 7.86 11.19 -8.31
C PRO A 65 9.30 11.07 -8.80
N VAL A 66 9.69 9.88 -9.23
CA VAL A 66 11.03 9.63 -9.77
C VAL A 66 11.16 10.17 -11.19
N GLY A 67 12.27 10.87 -11.43
CA GLY A 67 12.66 11.33 -12.76
C GLY A 67 12.17 12.74 -13.10
N LYS A 68 12.77 13.32 -14.15
CA LYS A 68 12.33 14.59 -14.73
C LYS A 68 11.09 14.34 -15.61
N ASN A 69 10.27 15.37 -15.81
CA ASN A 69 9.08 15.34 -16.68
C ASN A 69 8.11 14.18 -16.39
N TRP A 70 8.00 13.79 -15.12
CA TRP A 70 7.15 12.68 -14.67
C TRP A 70 5.67 12.87 -15.05
N GLN A 71 5.21 14.11 -15.25
CA GLN A 71 3.85 14.43 -15.70
C GLN A 71 3.54 13.81 -17.08
N HIS A 72 4.58 13.61 -17.90
CA HIS A 72 4.47 13.10 -19.26
C HIS A 72 4.84 11.62 -19.37
N GLN A 73 5.25 10.97 -18.28
CA GLN A 73 5.55 9.55 -18.29
C GLN A 73 4.28 8.74 -18.58
N ARG A 74 4.43 7.69 -19.38
CA ARG A 74 3.37 6.74 -19.75
C ARG A 74 3.92 5.34 -19.53
N ILE A 75 3.93 4.94 -18.25
CA ILE A 75 4.44 3.63 -17.82
C ILE A 75 3.45 2.56 -18.25
N ASP A 76 3.84 1.73 -19.22
CA ASP A 76 3.13 0.51 -19.59
C ASP A 76 3.52 -0.67 -18.68
N LEU A 77 2.85 -1.82 -18.83
CA LEU A 77 3.11 -3.02 -18.02
C LEU A 77 4.56 -3.52 -18.12
N ALA A 78 5.17 -3.47 -19.31
CA ALA A 78 6.53 -3.93 -19.50
C ALA A 78 7.54 -2.98 -18.85
N GLN A 79 7.29 -1.67 -18.91
CA GLN A 79 8.06 -0.65 -18.21
C GLN A 79 7.92 -0.81 -16.70
N HIS A 80 6.70 -1.00 -16.19
CA HIS A 80 6.42 -1.27 -14.78
C HIS A 80 7.25 -2.46 -14.26
N GLN A 81 7.21 -3.60 -14.95
CA GLN A 81 7.96 -4.80 -14.58
C GLN A 81 9.46 -4.55 -14.55
N ARG A 82 10.01 -3.87 -15.58
CA ARG A 82 11.44 -3.51 -15.61
C ARG A 82 11.82 -2.60 -14.46
N MET A 83 10.99 -1.60 -14.15
CA MET A 83 11.26 -0.66 -13.06
C MET A 83 11.19 -1.35 -11.70
N ALA A 84 10.21 -2.22 -11.48
CA ALA A 84 10.11 -3.03 -10.26
C ALA A 84 11.36 -3.90 -10.06
N ALA A 85 11.82 -4.58 -11.12
CA ALA A 85 13.06 -5.37 -11.08
C ALA A 85 14.33 -4.52 -10.85
N ASN A 86 14.30 -3.25 -11.26
CA ASN A 86 15.43 -2.33 -11.18
C ASN A 86 15.33 -1.34 -10.00
N GLY A 87 14.82 -1.82 -8.86
CA GLY A 87 14.89 -1.09 -7.58
C GLY A 87 13.73 -0.15 -7.28
N ALA A 88 12.68 -0.12 -8.10
CA ALA A 88 11.45 0.61 -7.79
C ALA A 88 10.39 -0.26 -7.09
N ALA A 89 10.66 -1.54 -6.80
CA ALA A 89 9.67 -2.46 -6.23
C ALA A 89 9.00 -1.93 -4.95
N ASP A 90 9.81 -1.35 -4.05
CA ASP A 90 9.40 -0.80 -2.75
C ASP A 90 8.98 0.68 -2.80
N ASP A 91 8.98 1.30 -3.99
CA ASP A 91 8.50 2.67 -4.13
C ASP A 91 6.98 2.73 -3.89
N ASN A 92 6.50 3.90 -3.46
CA ASN A 92 5.06 4.20 -3.45
C ASN A 92 4.58 4.46 -4.88
N ILE A 93 3.26 4.50 -5.07
CA ILE A 93 2.64 4.78 -6.37
C ILE A 93 1.97 6.15 -6.33
N GLY A 94 2.26 7.00 -7.32
CA GLY A 94 1.44 8.14 -7.68
C GLY A 94 0.57 7.82 -8.89
N VAL A 95 -0.67 8.32 -8.90
CA VAL A 95 -1.55 8.31 -10.07
C VAL A 95 -1.55 9.70 -10.68
N LEU A 96 -1.37 9.80 -12.00
CA LEU A 96 -1.41 11.07 -12.70
C LEU A 96 -2.87 11.54 -12.85
N ALA A 97 -3.15 12.73 -12.32
CA ALA A 97 -4.48 13.34 -12.39
C ALA A 97 -4.76 13.95 -13.78
N ALA A 98 -6.04 14.08 -14.10
CA ALA A 98 -6.58 14.70 -15.33
C ALA A 98 -6.13 14.06 -16.66
N VAL A 99 -5.51 12.88 -16.62
CA VAL A 99 -5.03 12.14 -17.79
C VAL A 99 -5.35 10.64 -17.67
N GLY A 100 -5.21 9.91 -18.77
CA GLY A 100 -5.47 8.47 -18.84
C GLY A 100 -6.83 8.16 -19.45
N GLU A 101 -7.19 6.88 -19.47
CA GLU A 101 -8.48 6.41 -19.98
C GLU A 101 -9.63 6.82 -19.05
N TRP A 102 -9.37 6.82 -17.75
CA TRP A 102 -10.30 7.23 -16.71
C TRP A 102 -9.71 8.39 -15.91
N PRO A 103 -9.75 9.63 -16.42
CA PRO A 103 -9.15 10.76 -15.74
C PRO A 103 -9.77 10.97 -14.35
N VAL A 104 -8.89 11.12 -13.37
CA VAL A 104 -9.25 11.40 -11.97
C VAL A 104 -8.71 12.75 -11.53
N THR A 105 -9.35 13.35 -10.56
CA THR A 105 -8.87 14.53 -9.86
C THR A 105 -8.90 14.28 -8.35
N LYS A 106 -8.18 15.12 -7.60
CA LYS A 106 -8.14 15.03 -6.14
C LYS A 106 -8.51 16.38 -5.54
N VAL A 107 -9.43 16.36 -4.59
CA VAL A 107 -9.70 17.49 -3.68
C VAL A 107 -8.80 17.31 -2.46
N ASP A 108 -7.84 18.21 -2.29
CA ASP A 108 -6.96 18.25 -1.12
C ASP A 108 -7.57 19.12 -0.02
N ILE A 109 -7.97 18.50 1.09
CA ILE A 109 -8.42 19.17 2.31
C ILE A 109 -7.22 19.28 3.26
N ASP A 110 -6.44 20.33 3.07
CA ASP A 110 -5.21 20.61 3.82
C ASP A 110 -5.46 21.37 5.14
N CYS A 111 -6.54 21.04 5.85
CA CYS A 111 -6.91 21.70 7.10
C CYS A 111 -6.50 20.88 8.33
N LEU A 112 -5.94 21.53 9.36
CA LEU A 112 -5.66 20.91 10.66
C LEU A 112 -6.77 21.13 11.68
N ASP A 113 -7.73 22.01 11.39
CA ASP A 113 -8.94 22.18 12.20
C ASP A 113 -9.91 21.05 11.85
N GLU A 114 -10.21 20.20 12.82
CA GLU A 114 -11.05 19.02 12.64
C GLU A 114 -12.48 19.39 12.24
N HIS A 115 -13.05 20.45 12.80
CA HIS A 115 -14.41 20.88 12.49
C HIS A 115 -14.52 21.39 11.06
N ILE A 116 -13.54 22.19 10.61
CA ILE A 116 -13.49 22.70 9.24
C ILE A 116 -13.25 21.54 8.26
N SER A 117 -12.28 20.66 8.55
CA SER A 117 -11.98 19.51 7.69
C SER A 117 -13.21 18.62 7.52
N ARG A 118 -13.90 18.33 8.63
CA ARG A 118 -15.14 17.53 8.62
C ARG A 118 -16.25 18.21 7.82
N ALA A 119 -16.47 19.50 8.01
CA ALA A 119 -17.47 20.24 7.24
C ALA A 119 -17.18 20.22 5.73
N LEU A 120 -15.90 20.29 5.33
CA LEU A 120 -15.50 20.18 3.92
C LEU A 120 -15.71 18.77 3.37
N LEU A 121 -15.38 17.73 4.14
CA LEU A 121 -15.64 16.33 3.78
C LEU A 121 -17.14 16.09 3.57
N ASP A 122 -17.96 16.47 4.54
CA ASP A 122 -19.42 16.30 4.48
C ASP A 122 -20.02 17.08 3.30
N TRP A 123 -19.52 18.29 3.03
CA TRP A 123 -19.95 19.07 1.86
C TRP A 123 -19.57 18.36 0.55
N CYS A 124 -18.35 17.86 0.43
CA CYS A 124 -17.90 17.13 -0.75
C CYS A 124 -18.74 15.87 -0.98
N GLU A 125 -19.00 15.06 0.04
CA GLU A 125 -19.82 13.87 -0.09
C GLU A 125 -21.26 14.20 -0.51
N ALA A 126 -21.86 15.24 0.07
CA ALA A 126 -23.23 15.66 -0.26
C ALA A 126 -23.39 16.19 -1.69
N HIS A 127 -22.36 16.81 -2.28
CA HIS A 127 -22.44 17.47 -3.58
C HIS A 127 -21.77 16.69 -4.72
N LEU A 128 -20.70 15.95 -4.42
CA LEU A 128 -19.90 15.20 -5.39
C LEU A 128 -20.13 13.68 -5.28
N GLY A 129 -20.78 13.24 -4.20
CA GLY A 129 -21.02 11.83 -3.90
C GLY A 129 -19.91 11.19 -3.07
N PRO A 130 -20.15 9.97 -2.55
CA PRO A 130 -19.16 9.23 -1.77
C PRO A 130 -17.98 8.83 -2.65
N THR A 131 -16.78 8.82 -2.08
CA THR A 131 -15.57 8.44 -2.82
C THR A 131 -14.45 7.87 -1.96
N VAL A 132 -13.31 7.56 -2.60
CA VAL A 132 -12.08 7.13 -1.93
C VAL A 132 -11.42 8.31 -1.22
N GLU A 133 -11.29 8.17 0.09
CA GLU A 133 -10.52 9.05 0.94
C GLU A 133 -9.08 8.54 1.11
N ILE A 134 -8.11 9.43 0.95
CA ILE A 134 -6.69 9.20 1.20
C ILE A 134 -6.30 9.99 2.44
N VAL A 135 -6.03 9.29 3.55
CA VAL A 135 -5.63 9.91 4.81
C VAL A 135 -4.13 9.76 5.01
N GLY A 136 -3.44 10.89 5.19
CA GLY A 136 -2.03 10.94 5.55
C GLY A 136 -1.85 11.40 7.00
N LEU A 137 -1.87 12.72 7.18
CA LEU A 137 -1.83 13.37 8.49
C LEU A 137 -3.23 13.87 8.84
N ALA A 138 -3.99 13.11 9.63
CA ALA A 138 -5.30 13.56 10.10
C ALA A 138 -5.20 14.91 10.84
N PRO A 139 -6.20 15.81 10.74
CA PRO A 139 -7.47 15.65 10.03
C PRO A 139 -7.41 16.00 8.52
N LYS A 140 -6.22 16.12 7.92
CA LYS A 140 -6.10 16.35 6.48
C LYS A 140 -6.52 15.12 5.70
N ALA A 141 -7.25 15.35 4.62
CA ALA A 141 -7.78 14.29 3.76
C ALA A 141 -7.64 14.66 2.29
N GLY A 142 -7.51 13.64 1.44
CA GLY A 142 -7.60 13.78 -0.01
C GLY A 142 -8.77 12.97 -0.54
N LEU A 143 -9.67 13.57 -1.30
CA LEU A 143 -10.80 12.89 -1.91
C LEU A 143 -10.56 12.73 -3.42
N VAL A 144 -10.61 11.51 -3.94
CA VAL A 144 -10.35 11.24 -5.37
C VAL A 144 -11.67 11.14 -6.12
N TYR A 145 -11.87 11.89 -7.18
CA TYR A 145 -13.07 11.82 -8.02
C TYR A 145 -12.73 11.51 -9.46
N ARG A 146 -13.64 10.86 -10.20
CA ARG A 146 -13.56 10.78 -11.65
C ARG A 146 -13.97 12.13 -12.26
N CYS A 147 -13.21 12.61 -13.24
CA CYS A 147 -13.47 13.88 -13.92
C CYS A 147 -13.16 13.71 -15.42
N PRO A 148 -14.15 13.25 -16.23
CA PRO A 148 -13.93 12.90 -17.63
C PRO A 148 -13.34 14.02 -18.50
N GLU A 149 -13.73 15.26 -18.22
CA GLU A 149 -13.26 16.45 -18.94
C GLU A 149 -11.79 16.80 -18.60
N GLY A 150 -11.26 16.21 -17.53
CA GLY A 150 -10.00 16.59 -16.93
C GLY A 150 -10.11 17.94 -16.20
N MET A 151 -9.50 18.03 -15.02
CA MET A 151 -9.46 19.29 -14.27
C MET A 151 -8.02 19.73 -14.06
N GLY A 152 -7.68 20.94 -14.53
CA GLY A 152 -6.43 21.59 -14.20
C GLY A 152 -6.31 21.87 -12.70
N LYS A 153 -5.10 22.16 -12.22
CA LYS A 153 -4.90 22.52 -10.81
C LYS A 153 -5.64 23.82 -10.49
N VAL A 154 -6.59 23.75 -9.58
CA VAL A 154 -7.23 24.90 -8.95
C VAL A 154 -6.67 25.01 -7.53
N THR A 155 -6.46 26.24 -7.04
CA THR A 155 -5.99 26.47 -5.67
C THR A 155 -6.82 27.59 -5.08
N GLY A 156 -7.39 27.35 -3.90
CA GLY A 156 -8.13 28.36 -3.17
C GLY A 156 -7.26 29.53 -2.72
N PRO A 157 -7.85 30.69 -2.39
CA PRO A 157 -7.13 31.80 -1.80
C PRO A 157 -6.40 31.36 -0.52
N ARG A 158 -5.18 31.86 -0.33
CA ARG A 158 -4.45 31.73 0.93
C ARG A 158 -4.84 32.92 1.80
N TYR A 159 -5.38 32.64 2.98
CA TYR A 159 -5.68 33.63 4.01
C TYR A 159 -4.59 33.62 5.07
#